data_AF-A0A226NK99-F1
#
_entry.id   AF-A0A226NK99-F1
#
_cell.length_a   1.000
_cell.length_b   1.000
_cell.length_c   1.000
_cell.angle_alpha   90.00
_cell.angle_beta   90.00
_cell.angle_gamma   90.00
#
_symmetry.space_group_name_H-M   'P 1'
#
loop_
_entity.id
_entity.type
_entity.pdbx_description
1 polymer ?
#
loop_
_entity_poly.entity_id
_entity_poly.type
_entity_poly.pdbx_seq_one_letter_code
_entity_poly.pdbx_strand_id
1 'polypeptide(L)'
;MSEVGQELVHLVWGKKAGPRGLADTIFCRWAQGFVFSESESTALEQFEGGPCAVIAPVQAFLLKRLFASEKSTWRDCPAALAVEELGFERFHALIHKRAFKSFPELKDAIWDQYSVWTNRFGVLLFLYSVILTKRAKMLVMFLQGTENIKNEIEDATEPLIDPVYGHGSQSLINLLLTGHAVSNVWDGDRECSGMKLLGIHKQATVGFLTLMESLRYCKVGSYLKSPKFPIWILGSETHLTVFFAK
;
A
#
# COMPACT_ATOMS: atom_id res chain seq x y z
N MET A 1 5.09 9.53 21.75
CA MET A 1 4.52 8.52 20.83
C MET A 1 4.29 7.25 21.65
N SER A 2 3.13 6.58 21.53
CA SER A 2 2.88 5.32 22.22
C SER A 2 3.78 4.20 21.66
N GLU A 3 3.99 3.12 22.43
CA GLU A 3 4.76 1.94 22.01
C GLU A 3 4.27 1.36 20.67
N VAL A 4 2.94 1.25 20.51
CA VAL A 4 2.28 0.86 19.24
C VAL A 4 2.62 1.80 18.09
N GLY A 5 2.76 3.10 18.36
CA GLY A 5 3.18 4.08 17.35
C GLY A 5 4.61 3.86 16.88
N GLN A 6 5.52 3.52 17.79
CA GLN A 6 6.92 3.26 17.45
C GLN A 6 7.08 1.98 16.63
N GLU A 7 6.35 0.90 16.97
CA GLU A 7 6.36 -0.33 16.15
C GLU A 7 5.85 -0.11 14.74
N LEU A 8 4.80 0.70 14.58
CA LEU A 8 4.25 1.03 13.26
C LEU A 8 5.25 1.84 12.44
N VAL A 9 5.93 2.80 13.06
CA VAL A 9 7.00 3.56 12.41
C VAL A 9 8.15 2.64 12.01
N HIS A 10 8.58 1.74 12.88
CA HIS A 10 9.66 0.80 12.56
C HIS A 10 9.29 -0.21 11.47
N LEU A 11 8.03 -0.66 11.42
CA LEU A 11 7.57 -1.52 10.33
C LEU A 11 7.62 -0.81 8.98
N VAL A 12 7.22 0.47 8.95
CA VAL A 12 7.13 1.23 7.70
C VAL A 12 8.50 1.72 7.24
N TRP A 13 9.29 2.29 8.15
CA TRP A 13 10.51 3.05 7.82
C TRP A 13 11.80 2.37 8.30
N GLY A 14 11.68 1.25 9.01
CA GLY A 14 12.82 0.55 9.61
C GLY A 14 13.20 1.13 10.97
N LYS A 15 14.13 0.46 11.66
CA LYS A 15 14.82 1.05 12.80
C LYS A 15 15.63 2.24 12.30
N LYS A 16 15.72 3.34 13.06
CA LYS A 16 16.50 4.54 12.71
C LYS A 16 17.94 4.16 12.31
N ALA A 17 18.17 3.97 11.02
CA ALA A 17 19.43 3.52 10.44
C ALA A 17 19.81 4.44 9.28
N GLY A 18 20.06 5.70 9.60
CA GLY A 18 20.51 6.68 8.61
C GLY A 18 20.72 8.06 9.22
N PRO A 19 21.48 8.95 8.57
CA PRO A 19 21.56 10.35 8.95
C PRO A 19 20.14 10.95 8.97
N ARG A 20 19.79 11.74 9.99
CA ARG A 20 18.45 12.33 10.16
C ARG A 20 17.88 12.96 8.87
N GLY A 21 18.73 13.61 8.06
CA GLY A 21 18.33 14.26 6.81
C GLY A 21 17.89 13.31 5.68
N LEU A 22 18.41 12.08 5.61
CA LEU A 22 18.00 11.12 4.57
C LEU A 22 16.57 10.61 4.82
N ALA A 23 16.24 10.30 6.07
CA ALA A 23 14.90 9.88 6.47
C ALA A 23 13.86 10.97 6.18
N ASP A 24 14.17 12.24 6.48
CA ASP A 24 13.29 13.37 6.17
C ASP A 24 13.10 13.56 4.65
N THR A 25 14.15 13.35 3.86
CA THR A 25 14.08 13.46 2.39
C THR A 25 13.18 12.37 1.80
N ILE A 26 13.37 11.12 2.24
CA ILE A 26 12.52 9.99 1.81
C ILE A 26 11.08 10.22 2.28
N PHE A 27 10.88 10.69 3.51
CA PHE A 27 9.55 11.00 4.03
C PHE A 27 8.82 12.05 3.18
N CYS A 28 9.49 13.13 2.79
CA CYS A 28 8.91 14.17 1.93
C CYS A 28 8.42 13.62 0.59
N ARG A 29 9.15 12.66 -0.01
CA ARG A 29 8.72 12.00 -1.25
C ARG A 29 7.38 11.28 -1.10
N TRP A 30 7.07 10.77 0.10
CA TRP A 30 5.80 10.10 0.42
C TRP A 30 4.70 11.02 0.93
N ALA A 31 5.00 12.28 1.19
CA ALA A 31 4.08 13.24 1.79
C ALA A 31 3.03 13.81 0.82
N GLN A 32 2.87 13.27 -0.40
CA GLN A 32 1.82 13.72 -1.31
C GLN A 32 0.43 13.16 -0.92
N GLY A 33 -0.62 13.82 -1.42
CA GLY A 33 -1.97 13.29 -1.44
C GLY A 33 -2.23 12.47 -2.71
N PHE A 34 -3.46 11.99 -2.84
CA PHE A 34 -3.99 11.48 -4.11
C PHE A 34 -4.49 12.66 -4.94
N VAL A 35 -3.82 12.91 -6.06
CA VAL A 35 -4.16 13.99 -6.99
C VAL A 35 -4.48 13.36 -8.34
N PHE A 36 -5.62 13.73 -8.91
CA PHE A 36 -5.99 13.32 -10.26
C PHE A 36 -5.34 14.24 -11.29
N SER A 37 -4.93 13.68 -12.43
CA SER A 37 -4.36 14.46 -13.51
C SER A 37 -5.37 15.40 -14.13
N GLU A 38 -4.94 16.62 -14.43
CA GLU A 38 -5.74 17.57 -15.20
C GLU A 38 -5.94 17.10 -16.66
N SER A 39 -4.97 16.34 -17.19
CA SER A 39 -4.99 15.87 -18.58
C SER A 39 -5.73 14.54 -18.77
N GLU A 40 -5.72 13.67 -17.76
CA GLU A 40 -6.45 12.40 -17.74
C GLU A 40 -7.15 12.26 -16.39
N SER A 41 -8.43 12.65 -16.37
CA SER A 41 -9.22 12.73 -15.14
C SER A 41 -9.28 11.41 -14.33
N THR A 42 -9.07 10.26 -14.95
CA THR A 42 -9.08 8.96 -14.26
C THR A 42 -7.72 8.54 -13.71
N ALA A 43 -6.64 9.26 -14.02
CA ALA A 43 -5.28 8.91 -13.63
C ALA A 43 -4.84 9.66 -12.37
N LEU A 44 -4.25 8.94 -11.43
CA LEU A 44 -3.56 9.53 -10.29
C LEU A 44 -2.13 9.93 -10.65
N GLU A 45 -1.72 11.11 -10.20
CA GLU A 45 -0.38 11.64 -10.40
C GLU A 45 0.57 11.30 -9.26
N GLN A 46 1.83 11.07 -9.63
CA GLN A 46 2.94 10.90 -8.70
C GLN A 46 3.97 11.99 -8.99
N PHE A 47 4.36 12.71 -7.95
CA PHE A 47 5.29 13.84 -8.07
C PHE A 47 6.74 13.45 -7.76
N GLU A 48 6.93 12.45 -6.91
CA GLU A 48 8.23 12.04 -6.38
C GLU A 48 8.42 10.53 -6.46
N GLY A 49 9.66 10.04 -6.51
CA GLY A 49 9.93 8.60 -6.52
C GLY A 49 9.52 7.92 -5.21
N GLY A 50 8.99 6.69 -5.24
CA GLY A 50 8.65 5.90 -4.05
C GLY A 50 7.15 5.57 -3.90
N PRO A 51 6.25 6.57 -3.80
CA PRO A 51 4.82 6.37 -3.57
C PRO A 51 4.05 5.52 -4.59
N CYS A 52 4.64 5.23 -5.75
CA CYS A 52 4.09 4.30 -6.75
C CYS A 52 3.58 2.98 -6.14
N ALA A 53 4.24 2.49 -5.09
CA ALA A 53 3.85 1.28 -4.35
C ALA A 53 2.47 1.38 -3.70
N VAL A 54 1.97 2.59 -3.43
CA VAL A 54 0.60 2.84 -2.93
C VAL A 54 -0.32 3.37 -4.03
N ILE A 55 0.17 4.31 -4.85
CA ILE A 55 -0.64 4.97 -5.88
C ILE A 55 -1.06 3.99 -6.98
N ALA A 56 -0.17 3.14 -7.48
CA ALA A 56 -0.51 2.19 -8.55
C ALA A 56 -1.58 1.16 -8.11
N PRO A 57 -1.52 0.55 -6.91
CA PRO A 57 -2.63 -0.25 -6.41
C PRO A 57 -3.94 0.53 -6.30
N VAL A 58 -3.93 1.75 -5.75
CA VAL A 58 -5.15 2.56 -5.64
C VAL A 58 -5.74 2.84 -7.02
N GLN A 59 -4.92 3.25 -7.98
CA GLN A 59 -5.30 3.45 -9.37
C GLN A 59 -5.92 2.19 -9.99
N ALA A 60 -5.31 1.02 -9.80
CA ALA A 60 -5.83 -0.25 -10.29
C ALA A 60 -7.22 -0.58 -9.70
N PHE A 61 -7.44 -0.32 -8.41
CA PHE A 61 -8.73 -0.52 -7.77
C PHE A 61 -9.78 0.53 -8.18
N LEU A 62 -9.38 1.76 -8.52
CA LEU A 62 -10.27 2.76 -9.13
C LEU A 62 -10.71 2.29 -10.52
N LEU A 63 -9.79 1.87 -11.39
CA LEU A 63 -10.12 1.30 -12.70
C LEU A 63 -11.06 0.10 -12.60
N LYS A 64 -10.83 -0.79 -11.63
CA LYS A 64 -11.75 -1.91 -11.35
C LYS A 64 -13.18 -1.42 -11.07
N ARG A 65 -13.33 -0.34 -10.29
CA ARG A 65 -14.66 0.24 -9.99
C ARG A 65 -15.28 0.86 -11.24
N LEU A 66 -14.48 1.52 -12.07
CA LEU A 66 -14.94 2.10 -13.34
C LEU A 66 -15.39 1.02 -14.33
N PHE A 67 -14.65 -0.08 -14.47
CA PHE A 67 -15.04 -1.19 -15.36
C PHE A 67 -16.26 -1.96 -14.86
N ALA A 68 -16.50 -1.97 -13.55
CA ALA A 68 -17.66 -2.63 -12.95
C ALA A 68 -18.91 -1.73 -12.84
N SER A 69 -18.82 -0.44 -13.18
CA SER A 69 -19.89 0.54 -12.98
C SER A 69 -20.37 1.11 -14.32
N GLU A 70 -21.65 0.90 -14.67
CA GLU A 70 -22.25 1.47 -15.88
C GLU A 70 -22.60 2.97 -15.74
N LYS A 71 -22.57 3.55 -14.53
CA LYS A 71 -22.84 4.97 -14.28
C LYS A 71 -22.10 5.44 -13.02
N SER A 72 -21.15 6.36 -13.14
CA SER A 72 -20.52 6.99 -11.96
C SER A 72 -20.26 8.49 -12.13
N THR A 73 -20.80 9.27 -11.20
CA THR A 73 -20.64 10.73 -11.01
C THR A 73 -19.52 11.00 -10.00
N TRP A 74 -18.29 10.60 -10.34
CA TRP A 74 -17.12 10.78 -9.45
C TRP A 74 -16.36 12.10 -9.69
N ARG A 75 -16.85 12.94 -10.61
CA ARG A 75 -16.10 14.07 -11.19
C ARG A 75 -16.00 15.34 -10.35
N ASP A 76 -16.70 15.43 -9.22
CA ASP A 76 -16.78 16.67 -8.45
C ASP A 76 -16.00 16.54 -7.14
N CYS A 77 -14.69 16.77 -7.18
CA CYS A 77 -13.85 16.86 -5.98
C CYS A 77 -12.79 17.96 -6.13
N PRO A 78 -12.80 19.00 -5.27
CA PRO A 78 -11.84 20.11 -5.35
C PRO A 78 -10.42 19.68 -4.99
N ALA A 79 -9.44 20.30 -5.65
CA ALA A 79 -8.03 20.15 -5.35
C ALA A 79 -7.67 20.73 -3.97
N ALA A 80 -6.73 20.05 -3.31
CA ALA A 80 -6.21 20.36 -1.99
C ALA A 80 -5.31 21.61 -1.94
N LEU A 81 -5.46 22.42 -0.89
CA LEU A 81 -4.60 23.57 -0.59
C LEU A 81 -3.36 23.14 0.22
N ALA A 82 -2.23 23.80 -0.04
CA ALA A 82 -0.96 23.58 0.66
C ALA A 82 -1.05 24.05 2.12
N VAL A 83 -0.61 23.19 3.06
CA VAL A 83 -0.49 23.49 4.49
C VAL A 83 0.95 23.18 4.94
N GLU A 84 1.43 23.99 5.89
CA GLU A 84 2.77 24.04 6.51
C GLU A 84 3.62 22.76 6.50
N GLU A 85 4.95 22.96 6.45
CA GLU A 85 5.99 21.94 6.52
C GLU A 85 5.97 21.15 7.86
N LEU A 86 5.08 20.17 7.94
CA LEU A 86 5.18 19.05 8.87
C LEU A 86 6.31 18.11 8.41
N GLY A 87 7.32 17.91 9.26
CA GLY A 87 8.40 16.94 9.08
C GLY A 87 8.08 15.57 9.71
N PHE A 88 8.96 14.58 9.51
CA PHE A 88 8.76 13.17 9.90
C PHE A 88 8.28 13.01 11.35
N GLU A 89 9.01 13.58 12.31
CA GLU A 89 8.71 13.41 13.74
C GLU A 89 7.36 14.06 14.12
N ARG A 90 7.07 15.26 13.59
CA ARG A 90 5.85 15.99 13.90
C ARG A 90 4.61 15.31 13.30
N PHE A 91 4.73 14.78 12.08
CA PHE A 91 3.66 13.98 11.47
C PHE A 91 3.28 12.77 12.34
N HIS A 92 4.28 11.96 12.74
CA HIS A 92 4.03 10.77 13.56
C HIS A 92 3.61 11.10 15.00
N ALA A 93 3.91 12.29 15.51
CA ALA A 93 3.40 12.75 16.80
C ALA A 93 1.92 13.14 16.76
N LEU A 94 1.40 13.54 15.59
CA LEU A 94 0.03 14.05 15.41
C LEU A 94 -0.93 13.04 14.78
N ILE A 95 -0.44 11.90 14.30
CA ILE A 95 -1.32 10.87 13.74
C ILE A 95 -2.17 10.22 14.85
N HIS A 96 -3.49 10.17 14.64
CA HIS A 96 -4.45 9.59 15.57
C HIS A 96 -5.18 8.41 14.95
N LYS A 97 -5.34 7.34 15.74
CA LYS A 97 -6.14 6.17 15.35
C LYS A 97 -7.61 6.41 15.67
N ARG A 98 -8.49 6.17 14.70
CA ARG A 98 -9.94 6.08 14.89
C ARG A 98 -10.41 4.66 14.57
N ALA A 99 -11.31 4.12 15.37
CA ALA A 99 -11.91 2.82 15.16
C ALA A 99 -13.39 2.99 14.82
N PHE A 100 -13.88 2.18 13.90
CA PHE A 100 -15.28 2.16 13.45
C PHE A 100 -15.84 0.77 13.68
N LYS A 101 -17.12 0.69 14.05
CA LYS A 101 -17.77 -0.59 14.41
C LYS A 101 -18.35 -1.31 13.19
N SER A 102 -18.52 -0.59 12.08
CA SER A 102 -19.15 -1.13 10.88
C SER A 102 -18.57 -0.52 9.60
N PHE A 103 -18.74 -1.24 8.48
CA PHE A 103 -18.34 -0.74 7.16
C PHE A 103 -19.10 0.53 6.73
N PRO A 104 -20.44 0.67 6.95
CA PRO A 104 -21.14 1.92 6.68
C PRO A 104 -20.56 3.11 7.44
N GLU A 105 -20.31 2.98 8.74
CA GLU A 105 -19.73 4.05 9.57
C GLU A 105 -18.33 4.47 9.07
N LEU A 106 -17.50 3.49 8.70
CA LEU A 106 -16.19 3.76 8.08
C LEU A 106 -16.35 4.48 6.74
N LYS A 107 -17.30 4.05 5.90
CA LYS A 107 -17.54 4.64 4.59
C LYS A 107 -17.96 6.10 4.72
N ASP A 108 -18.89 6.41 5.60
CA ASP A 108 -19.38 7.77 5.83
C ASP A 108 -18.24 8.65 6.36
N ALA A 109 -17.45 8.16 7.32
CA ALA A 109 -16.30 8.90 7.83
C ALA A 109 -15.21 9.16 6.78
N ILE A 110 -14.93 8.19 5.89
CA ILE A 110 -13.98 8.38 4.78
C ILE A 110 -14.53 9.45 3.81
N TRP A 111 -15.84 9.45 3.56
CA TRP A 111 -16.49 10.41 2.67
C TRP A 111 -16.42 11.84 3.23
N ASP A 112 -16.76 12.00 4.52
CA ASP A 112 -16.71 13.30 5.21
C ASP A 112 -15.28 13.88 5.27
N GLN A 113 -14.27 13.00 5.22
CA GLN A 113 -12.87 13.36 5.26
C GLN A 113 -12.18 13.24 3.89
N TYR A 114 -12.93 13.27 2.79
CA TYR A 114 -12.39 13.09 1.44
C TYR A 114 -11.16 13.98 1.18
N SER A 115 -11.26 15.27 1.54
CA SER A 115 -10.20 16.26 1.34
C SER A 115 -8.88 15.91 2.05
N VAL A 116 -8.93 15.13 3.13
CA VAL A 116 -7.73 14.67 3.85
C VAL A 116 -6.86 13.77 2.96
N TRP A 117 -7.48 12.96 2.10
CA TRP A 117 -6.76 12.03 1.22
C TRP A 117 -6.15 12.73 0.00
N THR A 118 -6.72 13.85 -0.42
CA THR A 118 -6.17 14.68 -1.51
C THR A 118 -5.11 15.66 -1.02
N ASN A 119 -5.14 16.00 0.27
CA ASN A 119 -4.16 16.88 0.91
C ASN A 119 -2.79 16.20 1.12
N ARG A 120 -1.81 17.01 1.52
CA ARG A 120 -0.49 16.55 1.96
C ARG A 120 -0.64 15.42 2.99
N PHE A 121 0.18 14.38 2.84
CA PHE A 121 0.19 13.12 3.58
C PHE A 121 -0.96 12.16 3.30
N GLY A 122 -1.87 12.44 2.37
CA GLY A 122 -2.99 11.55 2.04
C GLY A 122 -2.55 10.12 1.70
N VAL A 123 -1.45 9.96 0.96
CA VAL A 123 -0.86 8.64 0.65
C VAL A 123 -0.38 7.94 1.93
N LEU A 124 0.34 8.64 2.82
CA LEU A 124 0.81 8.08 4.08
C LEU A 124 -0.34 7.72 5.01
N LEU A 125 -1.33 8.61 5.17
CA LEU A 125 -2.51 8.34 5.98
C LEU A 125 -3.26 7.10 5.47
N PHE A 126 -3.33 6.91 4.15
CA PHE A 126 -3.94 5.73 3.55
C PHE A 126 -3.13 4.47 3.86
N LEU A 127 -1.81 4.53 3.68
CA LEU A 127 -0.89 3.44 4.03
C LEU A 127 -1.04 3.01 5.49
N TYR A 128 -0.97 3.96 6.43
CA TYR A 128 -1.15 3.70 7.85
C TYR A 128 -2.54 3.10 8.14
N SER A 129 -3.58 3.58 7.48
CA SER A 129 -4.94 3.03 7.62
C SER A 129 -5.05 1.58 7.17
N VAL A 130 -4.39 1.20 6.06
CA VAL A 130 -4.33 -0.19 5.59
C VAL A 130 -3.61 -1.08 6.61
N ILE A 131 -2.42 -0.66 7.07
CA ILE A 131 -1.62 -1.43 8.03
C ILE A 131 -2.39 -1.64 9.34
N LEU A 132 -3.01 -0.58 9.86
CA LEU A 132 -3.81 -0.63 11.08
C LEU A 132 -5.05 -1.53 10.94
N THR A 133 -5.75 -1.47 9.80
CA THR A 133 -6.91 -2.31 9.52
C THR A 133 -6.52 -3.79 9.48
N LYS A 134 -5.35 -4.10 8.93
CA LYS A 134 -4.83 -5.47 8.83
C LYS A 134 -4.43 -6.02 10.18
N ARG A 135 -3.64 -5.27 10.97
CA ARG A 135 -3.29 -5.64 12.35
C ARG A 135 -4.54 -5.81 13.23
N ALA A 136 -5.51 -4.91 13.12
CA ALA A 136 -6.76 -5.00 13.86
C ALA A 136 -7.60 -6.22 13.46
N LYS A 137 -7.69 -6.54 12.17
CA LYS A 137 -8.39 -7.74 11.69
C LYS A 137 -7.74 -9.02 12.23
N MET A 138 -6.41 -9.10 12.20
CA MET A 138 -5.67 -10.22 12.76
C MET A 138 -5.90 -10.35 14.27
N LEU A 139 -5.86 -9.24 15.03
CA LEU A 139 -6.17 -9.24 16.45
C LEU A 139 -7.61 -9.73 16.74
N VAL A 140 -8.61 -9.27 15.99
CA VAL A 140 -10.00 -9.72 16.15
C VAL A 140 -10.14 -11.21 15.85
N MET A 141 -9.50 -11.71 14.79
CA MET A 141 -9.51 -13.14 14.43
C MET A 141 -8.81 -14.00 15.48
N PHE A 142 -7.71 -13.52 16.07
CA PHE A 142 -7.02 -14.18 17.18
C PHE A 142 -7.93 -14.24 18.42
N LEU A 143 -8.55 -13.13 18.81
CA LEU A 143 -9.47 -13.07 19.95
C LEU A 143 -10.73 -13.93 19.75
N GLN A 144 -11.12 -14.21 18.50
CA GLN A 144 -12.23 -15.10 18.14
C GLN A 144 -11.83 -16.58 18.07
N GLY A 145 -10.60 -16.95 18.46
CA GLY A 145 -10.17 -18.36 18.54
C GLY A 145 -9.91 -19.03 17.18
N THR A 146 -9.72 -18.25 16.10
CA THR A 146 -9.26 -18.80 14.82
C THR A 146 -7.73 -18.89 14.80
N GLU A 147 -7.19 -19.98 15.36
CA GLU A 147 -5.74 -20.18 15.63
C GLU A 147 -4.82 -20.30 14.40
N ASN A 148 -5.33 -20.19 13.17
CA ASN A 148 -4.57 -20.51 11.96
C ASN A 148 -3.91 -19.34 11.24
N ILE A 149 -3.98 -18.11 11.77
CA ILE A 149 -3.36 -16.94 11.13
C ILE A 149 -1.96 -16.75 11.72
N LYS A 150 -0.99 -17.52 11.21
CA LYS A 150 0.44 -17.23 11.38
C LYS A 150 0.68 -15.83 10.84
N ASN A 151 1.44 -14.99 11.56
CA ASN A 151 1.78 -13.60 11.22
C ASN A 151 1.87 -13.38 9.69
N GLU A 152 0.83 -12.81 9.09
CA GLU A 152 0.74 -12.57 7.62
C GLU A 152 1.60 -11.40 7.14
N ILE A 153 2.38 -10.81 8.05
CA ILE A 153 3.51 -9.95 7.75
C ILE A 153 4.74 -10.84 7.94
N GLU A 154 5.28 -11.32 6.82
CA GLU A 154 6.54 -12.07 6.81
C GLU A 154 7.63 -11.22 7.47
N ASP A 155 8.47 -11.88 8.26
CA ASP A 155 9.64 -11.41 9.02
C ASP A 155 9.84 -9.88 9.12
N ALA A 156 9.72 -9.33 10.33
CA ALA A 156 9.89 -7.91 10.64
C ALA A 156 11.35 -7.40 10.50
N THR A 157 12.15 -8.06 9.68
CA THR A 157 13.55 -7.76 9.41
C THR A 157 13.69 -6.61 8.41
N GLU A 158 12.83 -6.55 7.38
CA GLU A 158 12.88 -5.51 6.35
C GLU A 158 11.71 -4.52 6.42
N PRO A 159 11.96 -3.22 6.24
CA PRO A 159 10.91 -2.20 6.26
C PRO A 159 10.05 -2.19 4.99
N LEU A 160 8.83 -1.67 5.10
CA LEU A 160 7.92 -1.53 3.95
C LEU A 160 8.36 -0.45 2.96
N ILE A 161 9.09 0.56 3.44
CA ILE A 161 9.75 1.59 2.64
C ILE A 161 11.25 1.42 2.83
N ASP A 162 11.96 1.23 1.73
CA ASP A 162 13.41 1.11 1.74
C ASP A 162 14.05 2.38 2.35
N PRO A 163 14.88 2.26 3.40
CA PRO A 163 15.39 3.41 4.14
C PRO A 163 16.53 4.14 3.41
N VAL A 164 17.04 3.56 2.32
CA VAL A 164 18.15 4.11 1.52
C VAL A 164 17.61 4.76 0.25
N TYR A 165 16.78 4.04 -0.50
CA TYR A 165 16.28 4.45 -1.81
C TYR A 165 14.84 4.97 -1.77
N GLY A 166 14.08 4.71 -0.70
CA GLY A 166 12.72 5.21 -0.53
C GLY A 166 11.65 4.53 -1.39
N HIS A 167 11.95 3.37 -1.97
CA HIS A 167 11.00 2.57 -2.74
C HIS A 167 10.12 1.73 -1.81
N GLY A 168 8.86 1.49 -2.20
CA GLY A 168 8.03 0.52 -1.49
C GLY A 168 8.46 -0.91 -1.78
N SER A 169 8.50 -1.75 -0.75
CA SER A 169 8.91 -3.15 -0.88
C SER A 169 7.87 -4.01 -1.58
N GLN A 170 8.27 -5.20 -2.05
CA GLN A 170 7.33 -6.16 -2.63
C GLN A 170 6.26 -6.60 -1.62
N SER A 171 6.61 -6.68 -0.32
CA SER A 171 5.66 -6.95 0.77
C SER A 171 4.58 -5.88 0.87
N LEU A 172 4.94 -4.61 0.69
CA LEU A 172 3.97 -3.52 0.65
C LEU A 172 3.02 -3.63 -0.55
N ILE A 173 3.56 -3.92 -1.74
CA ILE A 173 2.76 -4.10 -2.96
C ILE A 173 1.78 -5.27 -2.76
N ASN A 174 2.27 -6.41 -2.28
CA ASN A 174 1.45 -7.60 -2.02
C ASN A 174 0.38 -7.35 -0.95
N LEU A 175 0.69 -6.56 0.08
CA LEU A 175 -0.28 -6.15 1.11
C LEU A 175 -1.45 -5.39 0.49
N LEU A 176 -1.17 -4.46 -0.43
CA LEU A 176 -2.21 -3.66 -1.08
C LEU A 176 -3.02 -4.45 -2.11
N LEU A 177 -2.39 -5.41 -2.80
CA LEU A 177 -3.03 -6.23 -3.82
C LEU A 177 -3.87 -7.37 -3.25
N THR A 178 -3.32 -8.07 -2.27
CA THR A 178 -3.84 -9.35 -1.79
C THR A 178 -4.29 -9.28 -0.33
N GLY A 179 -3.84 -8.25 0.38
CA GLY A 179 -4.07 -8.14 1.80
C GLY A 179 -3.10 -8.90 2.69
N HIS A 180 -2.04 -9.49 2.12
CA HIS A 180 -1.00 -10.25 2.84
C HIS A 180 0.37 -9.64 2.53
N ALA A 181 1.19 -9.36 3.55
CA ALA A 181 2.48 -8.71 3.40
C ALA A 181 3.60 -9.77 3.35
N VAL A 182 3.67 -10.48 2.22
CA VAL A 182 4.73 -11.44 1.91
C VAL A 182 5.66 -10.86 0.86
N SER A 183 6.94 -11.20 0.92
CA SER A 183 7.94 -10.66 -0.01
C SER A 183 7.89 -11.32 -1.40
N ASN A 184 7.33 -12.52 -1.48
CA ASN A 184 7.42 -13.36 -2.67
C ASN A 184 6.19 -13.23 -3.58
N VAL A 185 6.40 -13.45 -4.88
CA VAL A 185 5.38 -13.25 -5.93
C VAL A 185 4.87 -14.56 -6.55
N TRP A 186 5.28 -15.72 -6.02
CA TRP A 186 4.82 -17.02 -6.49
C TRP A 186 3.62 -17.55 -5.69
N ASP A 187 2.94 -18.55 -6.25
CA ASP A 187 1.82 -19.21 -5.59
C ASP A 187 2.30 -20.17 -4.50
N GLY A 188 1.64 -20.13 -3.35
CA GLY A 188 1.85 -21.03 -2.22
C GLY A 188 3.18 -20.87 -1.51
N ASP A 189 3.28 -21.50 -0.34
CA ASP A 189 4.54 -21.51 0.42
C ASP A 189 5.55 -22.45 -0.23
N ARG A 190 6.83 -22.13 -0.08
CA ARG A 190 7.95 -22.98 -0.49
C ARG A 190 8.85 -23.26 0.69
N GLU A 191 9.56 -24.37 0.63
CA GLU A 191 10.61 -24.69 1.59
C GLU A 191 11.96 -24.68 0.88
N CYS A 192 12.94 -23.99 1.46
CA CYS A 192 14.29 -23.90 0.95
C CYS A 192 15.28 -24.06 2.11
N SER A 193 16.07 -25.14 2.09
CA SER A 193 17.08 -25.42 3.13
C SER A 193 16.53 -25.40 4.57
N GLY A 194 15.31 -25.91 4.77
CA GLY A 194 14.63 -25.89 6.07
C GLY A 194 13.99 -24.55 6.46
N MET A 195 14.11 -23.52 5.60
CA MET A 195 13.42 -22.24 5.77
C MET A 195 12.11 -22.23 4.98
N LYS A 196 11.01 -21.88 5.66
CA LYS A 196 9.72 -21.70 5.02
C LYS A 196 9.60 -20.29 4.45
N LEU A 197 9.45 -20.19 3.13
CA LEU A 197 9.21 -18.97 2.38
C LEU A 197 7.73 -18.83 2.07
N LEU A 198 7.10 -17.75 2.50
CA LEU A 198 5.67 -17.53 2.28
C LEU A 198 5.41 -16.99 0.88
N GLY A 199 4.41 -17.54 0.19
CA GLY A 199 3.98 -17.05 -1.12
C GLY A 199 2.57 -16.45 -1.08
N ILE A 200 1.98 -16.31 -2.25
CA ILE A 200 0.60 -15.84 -2.42
C ILE A 200 -0.34 -17.04 -2.35
N HIS A 201 -1.38 -16.99 -1.50
CA HIS A 201 -2.30 -18.12 -1.31
C HIS A 201 -3.63 -17.99 -2.04
N LYS A 202 -3.90 -16.84 -2.67
CA LYS A 202 -5.19 -16.59 -3.30
C LYS A 202 -5.07 -15.72 -4.53
N GLN A 203 -5.84 -16.05 -5.57
CA GLN A 203 -6.00 -15.26 -6.78
C GLN A 203 -6.40 -13.81 -6.45
N ALA A 204 -5.58 -12.88 -6.90
CA ALA A 204 -5.73 -11.46 -6.64
C ALA A 204 -6.88 -10.86 -7.47
N THR A 205 -7.43 -9.75 -6.98
CA THR A 205 -8.50 -9.03 -7.69
C THR A 205 -7.94 -8.29 -8.89
N VAL A 206 -6.83 -7.60 -8.68
CA VAL A 206 -5.97 -7.00 -9.72
C VAL A 206 -4.60 -7.65 -9.60
N GLY A 207 -3.91 -7.82 -10.71
CA GLY A 207 -2.71 -8.64 -10.80
C GLY A 207 -1.42 -7.85 -10.57
N PHE A 208 -0.31 -8.57 -10.63
CA PHE A 208 1.03 -8.02 -10.63
C PHE A 208 1.88 -8.73 -11.66
N LEU A 209 2.67 -7.95 -12.40
CA LEU A 209 3.67 -8.41 -13.35
C LEU A 209 4.95 -7.61 -13.10
N THR A 210 6.10 -8.18 -13.42
CA THR A 210 7.38 -7.48 -13.24
C THR A 210 8.36 -7.78 -14.36
N LEU A 211 9.13 -6.78 -14.76
CA LEU A 211 10.29 -6.92 -15.64
C LEU A 211 11.26 -8.00 -15.12
N MET A 212 11.41 -8.14 -13.80
CA MET A 212 12.31 -9.12 -13.19
C MET A 212 11.98 -10.57 -13.58
N GLU A 213 10.72 -10.86 -13.92
CA GLU A 213 10.35 -12.17 -14.45
C GLU A 213 10.87 -12.40 -15.87
N SER A 214 10.76 -11.40 -16.75
CA SER A 214 11.31 -11.49 -18.12
C SER A 214 12.84 -11.61 -18.11
N LEU A 215 13.49 -10.99 -17.13
CA LEU A 215 14.94 -11.11 -16.88
C LEU A 215 15.32 -12.41 -16.16
N ARG A 216 14.34 -13.27 -15.83
CA ARG A 216 14.51 -14.58 -15.18
C ARG A 216 15.03 -14.53 -13.74
N TYR A 217 14.93 -13.39 -13.06
CA TYR A 217 15.28 -13.26 -11.63
C TYR A 217 14.21 -13.85 -10.72
N CYS A 218 12.95 -13.83 -11.13
CA CYS A 218 11.85 -14.44 -10.38
C CYS A 218 10.82 -15.09 -11.33
N LYS A 219 9.86 -15.82 -10.75
CA LYS A 219 8.70 -16.34 -11.47
C LYS A 219 7.44 -15.92 -10.73
N VAL A 220 6.63 -15.08 -11.36
CA VAL A 220 5.35 -14.64 -10.79
C VAL A 220 4.34 -15.80 -10.88
N GLY A 221 3.58 -15.99 -9.82
CA GLY A 221 2.56 -17.02 -9.70
C GLY A 221 1.29 -16.73 -10.50
N SER A 222 0.50 -17.76 -10.77
CA SER A 222 -0.78 -17.65 -11.45
C SER A 222 -1.78 -16.79 -10.70
N TYR A 223 -1.69 -16.72 -9.36
CA TYR A 223 -2.59 -15.91 -8.54
C TYR A 223 -2.39 -14.40 -8.74
N LEU A 224 -1.21 -13.98 -9.19
CA LEU A 224 -0.91 -12.58 -9.54
C LEU A 224 -0.97 -12.35 -11.05
N LYS A 225 -0.58 -13.33 -11.88
CA LYS A 225 -0.61 -13.22 -13.35
C LYS A 225 -2.01 -13.27 -13.94
N SER A 226 -2.89 -14.06 -13.34
CA SER A 226 -4.26 -14.29 -13.83
C SER A 226 -5.26 -13.71 -12.83
N PRO A 227 -5.34 -12.38 -12.66
CA PRO A 227 -6.25 -11.74 -11.73
C PRO A 227 -7.71 -11.88 -12.17
N LYS A 228 -8.63 -11.58 -11.25
CA LYS A 228 -10.08 -11.60 -11.52
C LYS A 228 -10.55 -10.52 -12.48
N PHE A 229 -9.89 -9.36 -12.45
CA PHE A 229 -10.11 -8.27 -13.38
C PHE A 229 -8.85 -8.11 -14.21
N PRO A 230 -8.95 -7.84 -15.53
CA PRO A 230 -7.81 -7.72 -16.43
C PRO A 230 -7.07 -6.39 -16.22
N ILE A 231 -6.59 -6.17 -15.01
CA ILE A 231 -5.85 -5.00 -14.54
C ILE A 231 -4.66 -5.53 -13.76
N TRP A 232 -3.47 -5.02 -14.05
CA TRP A 232 -2.21 -5.41 -13.45
C TRP A 232 -1.43 -4.18 -13.03
N ILE A 233 -0.72 -4.29 -11.93
CA ILE A 233 0.42 -3.43 -11.67
C ILE A 233 1.62 -4.05 -12.39
N LEU A 234 2.32 -3.26 -13.18
CA LEU A 234 3.55 -3.64 -13.87
C LEU A 234 4.74 -2.96 -13.20
N GLY A 235 5.63 -3.74 -12.60
CA GLY A 235 6.87 -3.25 -12.03
C GLY A 235 8.02 -3.26 -13.03
N SER A 236 8.64 -2.10 -13.25
CA SER A 236 9.95 -1.97 -13.88
C SER A 236 11.06 -2.14 -12.84
N GLU A 237 12.29 -1.72 -13.15
CA GLU A 237 13.40 -1.73 -12.19
C GLU A 237 13.14 -0.81 -10.98
N THR A 238 12.49 0.34 -11.18
CA THR A 238 12.37 1.39 -10.16
C THR A 238 10.98 2.02 -10.05
N HIS A 239 10.04 1.62 -10.91
CA HIS A 239 8.72 2.24 -10.99
C HIS A 239 7.61 1.22 -11.17
N LEU A 240 6.41 1.56 -10.71
CA LEU A 240 5.20 0.76 -10.91
C LEU A 240 4.22 1.57 -11.74
N THR A 241 3.68 0.94 -12.79
CA THR A 241 2.59 1.51 -13.59
C THR A 241 1.39 0.56 -13.59
N VAL A 242 0.24 1.05 -14.03
CA VAL A 242 -0.98 0.23 -14.16
C VAL A 242 -1.21 -0.09 -15.63
N PHE A 243 -1.32 -1.38 -15.93
CA PHE A 243 -1.68 -1.91 -17.24
C PHE A 243 -3.04 -2.59 -17.14
N PHE A 244 -3.87 -2.51 -18.17
CA PHE A 244 -5.12 -3.24 -18.23
C PHE A 244 -5.44 -3.67 -19.66
N ALA A 245 -6.24 -4.73 -19.80
CA ALA A 245 -6.74 -5.22 -21.06
C ALA A 245 -8.27 -5.18 -21.04
N LYS A 246 -8.88 -5.03 -22.22
CA LYS A 246 -10.34 -5.04 -22.40
C LYS A 246 -10.79 -6.41 -22.89
#